data_AF-A0A9E7B512-F1
#
_entry.id   AF-A0A9E7B512-F1
#
_cell.length_a   1.000
_cell.length_b   1.000
_cell.length_c   1.000
_cell.angle_alpha   90.00
_cell.angle_beta   90.00
_cell.angle_gamma   90.00
#
_symmetry.space_group_name_H-M   'P 1'
#
loop_
_entity.id
_entity.type
_entity.pdbx_description
1 polymer ?
#
loop_
_entity_poly.entity_id
_entity_poly.type
_entity_poly.pdbx_seq_one_letter_code
_entity_poly.pdbx_strand_id
1 'polypeptide(L)'
;MSKKIQAVCPSCGIQKHRTEMRKCLEPLEARHTREFGKHKELKTDGYEAFLNASFEWACDDCLNSKRAILANPGAQETASDPHLAYFDTALSCSTCQSDFQFKKEEKQAWYESYKLPIHAEPNNCLDCRRAIRQEKEENKTVSEILKNGESQLSEEELETLISIYHAWDKPEKVKYFESILRKRIKQED
;
A
#
# COMPACT_ATOMS: atom_id res chain seq x y z
N MET A 1 18.77 -27.10 -25.68
CA MET A 1 19.67 -25.98 -25.33
C MET A 1 18.89 -25.06 -24.39
N SER A 2 19.21 -25.04 -23.09
CA SER A 2 18.53 -24.16 -22.14
C SER A 2 18.94 -22.71 -22.44
N LYS A 3 17.98 -21.81 -22.68
CA LYS A 3 18.27 -20.38 -22.86
C LYS A 3 18.95 -19.89 -21.60
N LYS A 4 20.15 -19.30 -21.72
CA LYS A 4 20.78 -18.59 -20.60
C LYS A 4 19.83 -17.45 -20.19
N ILE A 5 19.17 -17.57 -19.05
CA ILE A 5 18.34 -16.50 -18.48
C ILE A 5 19.28 -15.34 -18.19
N GLN A 6 18.99 -14.18 -18.78
CA GLN A 6 19.73 -12.95 -18.54
C GLN A 6 18.91 -12.07 -17.60
N ALA A 7 19.56 -11.48 -16.58
CA ALA A 7 18.89 -10.56 -15.68
C ALA A 7 18.49 -9.29 -16.43
N VAL A 8 17.21 -8.96 -16.45
CA VAL A 8 16.71 -7.66 -16.92
C VAL A 8 16.24 -6.90 -15.71
N CYS A 9 16.80 -5.71 -15.47
CA CYS A 9 16.43 -4.88 -14.33
C CYS A 9 14.97 -4.44 -14.44
N PRO A 10 14.08 -4.80 -13.50
CA PRO A 10 12.67 -4.43 -13.55
C PRO A 10 12.44 -2.91 -13.56
N SER A 11 13.34 -2.14 -12.94
CA SER A 11 13.24 -0.69 -12.85
C SER A 11 13.61 0.05 -14.15
N CYS A 12 14.60 -0.41 -14.92
CA CYS A 12 15.06 0.29 -16.13
C CYS A 12 14.91 -0.50 -17.43
N GLY A 13 14.53 -1.77 -17.38
CA GLY A 13 14.36 -2.64 -18.54
C GLY A 13 15.68 -3.03 -19.24
N ILE A 14 16.83 -2.68 -18.67
CA ILE A 14 18.14 -2.96 -19.27
C ILE A 14 18.67 -4.30 -18.76
N GLN A 15 19.29 -5.07 -19.65
CA GLN A 15 20.01 -6.28 -19.29
C GLN A 15 21.22 -5.96 -18.41
N LYS A 16 21.42 -6.74 -17.35
CA LYS A 16 22.48 -6.52 -16.38
C LYS A 16 23.38 -7.74 -16.22
N HIS A 17 24.67 -7.47 -16.11
CA HIS A 17 25.64 -8.44 -15.65
C HIS A 17 25.54 -8.60 -14.12
N ARG A 18 25.92 -9.77 -13.60
CA ARG A 18 25.88 -10.08 -12.16
C ARG A 18 26.57 -9.01 -11.29
N THR A 19 27.65 -8.41 -11.79
CA THR A 19 28.41 -7.37 -11.09
C THR A 19 27.71 -6.01 -11.00
N GLU A 20 26.63 -5.78 -11.76
CA GLU A 20 25.84 -4.54 -11.75
C GLU A 20 24.61 -4.64 -10.84
N MET A 21 24.55 -5.69 -10.03
CA MET A 21 23.38 -6.07 -9.23
C MET A 21 23.79 -6.43 -7.79
N ARG A 22 25.02 -6.05 -7.40
CA ARG A 22 25.66 -6.56 -6.19
C ARG A 22 24.89 -6.17 -4.94
N LYS A 23 24.32 -4.95 -4.91
CA LYS A 23 23.60 -4.46 -3.72
C LYS A 23 22.39 -5.31 -3.35
N CYS A 24 21.65 -5.82 -4.34
CA CYS A 24 20.54 -6.74 -4.10
C CYS A 24 21.00 -8.19 -3.96
N LEU A 25 22.03 -8.60 -4.73
CA LEU A 25 22.45 -9.99 -4.80
C LEU A 25 23.27 -10.45 -3.58
N GLU A 26 24.16 -9.61 -3.05
CA GLU A 26 25.04 -9.97 -1.93
C GLU A 26 24.28 -10.40 -0.66
N PRO A 27 23.23 -9.68 -0.20
CA PRO A 27 22.44 -10.12 0.96
C PRO A 27 21.78 -11.48 0.76
N LEU A 28 21.32 -11.77 -0.45
CA LEU A 28 20.70 -13.06 -0.78
C LEU A 28 21.72 -14.18 -0.84
N GLU A 29 22.86 -13.97 -1.48
CA GLU A 29 23.93 -14.96 -1.51
C GLU A 29 24.43 -15.28 -0.10
N ALA A 30 24.61 -14.26 0.74
CA ALA A 30 25.02 -14.45 2.13
C ALA A 30 23.99 -15.26 2.94
N ARG A 31 22.70 -14.98 2.74
CA ARG A 31 21.61 -15.75 3.35
C ARG A 31 21.59 -17.19 2.86
N HIS A 32 21.64 -17.36 1.53
CA HIS A 32 21.61 -18.65 0.87
C HIS A 32 22.79 -19.54 1.30
N THR A 33 24.01 -19.00 1.37
CA THR A 33 25.18 -19.72 1.89
C THR A 33 24.99 -20.13 3.35
N ARG A 34 24.36 -19.29 4.18
CA ARG A 34 24.11 -19.61 5.60
C ARG A 34 23.09 -20.74 5.76
N GLU A 35 22.02 -20.72 4.97
CA GLU A 35 20.92 -21.69 5.06
C GLU A 35 21.27 -23.02 4.38
N PHE A 36 21.87 -22.97 3.19
CA PHE A 36 22.06 -24.15 2.32
C PHE A 36 23.52 -24.54 2.10
N GLY A 37 24.50 -23.75 2.56
CA GLY A 37 25.93 -24.01 2.29
C GLY A 37 26.47 -25.33 2.86
N LYS A 38 25.76 -25.95 3.81
CA LYS A 38 26.07 -27.28 4.36
C LYS A 38 25.52 -28.42 3.49
N HIS A 39 24.59 -28.13 2.59
CA HIS A 39 23.87 -29.08 1.74
C HIS A 39 24.40 -29.03 0.29
N LYS A 40 25.67 -29.40 0.12
CA LYS A 40 26.36 -29.35 -1.19
C LYS A 40 25.68 -30.21 -2.26
N GLU A 41 24.93 -31.21 -1.84
CA GLU A 41 24.09 -32.09 -2.66
C GLU A 41 22.94 -31.37 -3.38
N LEU A 42 22.44 -30.26 -2.83
CA LEU A 42 21.30 -29.53 -3.39
C LEU A 42 21.65 -28.70 -4.64
N LYS A 43 22.94 -28.48 -4.94
CA LYS A 43 23.44 -27.70 -6.08
C LYS A 43 22.70 -26.36 -6.29
N THR A 44 22.28 -25.70 -5.22
CA THR A 44 21.53 -24.45 -5.32
C THR A 44 22.48 -23.28 -5.60
N ASP A 45 22.26 -22.55 -6.69
CA ASP A 45 22.97 -21.30 -7.00
C ASP A 45 22.09 -20.12 -6.60
N GLY A 46 22.56 -19.31 -5.65
CA GLY A 46 21.85 -18.11 -5.19
C GLY A 46 21.54 -17.12 -6.32
N TYR A 47 22.36 -17.11 -7.39
CA TYR A 47 22.09 -16.30 -8.56
C TYR A 47 20.99 -16.88 -9.46
N GLU A 48 20.92 -18.21 -9.59
CA GLU A 48 19.80 -18.84 -10.28
C GLU A 48 18.48 -18.65 -9.52
N ALA A 49 18.51 -18.77 -8.19
CA ALA A 49 17.36 -18.44 -7.34
C ALA A 49 16.93 -16.98 -7.53
N PHE A 50 17.90 -16.05 -7.56
CA PHE A 50 17.65 -14.63 -7.83
C PHE A 50 16.96 -14.41 -9.19
N LEU A 51 17.44 -15.05 -10.25
CA LEU A 51 16.91 -14.88 -11.60
C LEU A 51 15.48 -15.41 -11.76
N ASN A 52 15.11 -16.42 -10.97
CA ASN A 52 13.80 -17.06 -11.03
C ASN A 52 12.82 -16.53 -9.97
N ALA A 53 13.24 -15.60 -9.12
CA ALA A 53 12.41 -15.10 -8.05
C ALA A 53 11.34 -14.11 -8.54
N SER A 54 10.23 -14.06 -7.81
CA SER A 54 9.11 -13.15 -8.05
C SER A 54 9.23 -11.82 -7.29
N PHE A 55 10.29 -11.62 -6.49
CA PHE A 55 10.47 -10.40 -5.72
C PHE A 55 10.99 -9.23 -6.58
N GLU A 56 10.71 -8.00 -6.13
CA GLU A 56 11.30 -6.80 -6.72
C GLU A 56 12.79 -6.67 -6.40
N TRP A 57 13.56 -6.29 -7.41
CA TRP A 57 14.97 -5.92 -7.31
C TRP A 57 15.29 -4.80 -8.31
N ALA A 58 16.44 -4.15 -8.14
CA ALA A 58 16.93 -3.14 -9.08
C ALA A 58 18.45 -3.23 -9.22
N CYS A 59 18.97 -2.81 -10.36
CA CYS A 59 20.41 -2.76 -10.59
C CYS A 59 21.07 -1.64 -9.77
N ASP A 60 22.38 -1.75 -9.57
CA ASP A 60 23.16 -0.80 -8.78
C ASP A 60 23.04 0.63 -9.34
N ASP A 61 22.97 0.80 -10.66
CA ASP A 61 22.74 2.12 -11.28
C ASP A 61 21.40 2.75 -10.89
N CYS A 62 20.31 1.97 -10.86
CA CYS A 62 19.00 2.49 -10.48
C CYS A 62 18.95 2.88 -9.01
N LEU A 63 19.65 2.13 -8.16
CA LEU A 63 19.82 2.45 -6.74
C LEU A 63 20.66 3.72 -6.56
N ASN A 64 21.79 3.81 -7.25
CA ASN A 64 22.69 4.97 -7.19
C ASN A 64 22.04 6.24 -7.73
N SER A 65 21.26 6.11 -8.82
CA SER A 65 20.54 7.23 -9.43
C SER A 65 19.22 7.55 -8.73
N LYS A 66 18.88 6.88 -7.62
CA LYS A 66 17.63 7.03 -6.87
C LYS A 66 16.36 6.78 -7.71
N ARG A 67 16.47 6.05 -8.83
CA ARG A 67 15.30 5.55 -9.57
C ARG A 67 14.60 4.44 -8.80
N ALA A 68 15.38 3.67 -8.06
CA ALA A 68 14.94 2.69 -7.08
C ALA A 68 15.53 3.00 -5.70
N ILE A 69 14.94 2.45 -4.65
CA ILE A 69 15.48 2.44 -3.29
C ILE A 69 15.74 1.01 -2.84
N LEU A 70 16.76 0.83 -2.00
CA LEU A 70 17.08 -0.48 -1.45
C LEU A 70 16.07 -0.83 -0.36
N ALA A 71 15.53 -2.04 -0.40
CA ALA A 71 14.63 -2.53 0.63
C ALA A 71 15.41 -3.09 1.82
N ASN A 72 14.76 -3.20 2.96
CA ASN A 72 15.21 -3.96 4.12
C ASN A 72 14.42 -5.27 4.23
N PRO A 73 14.94 -6.39 3.69
CA PRO A 73 14.29 -7.70 3.78
C PRO A 73 13.87 -8.12 5.19
N GLY A 74 14.68 -7.79 6.20
CA GLY A 74 14.39 -8.15 7.60
C GLY A 74 13.25 -7.34 8.23
N ALA A 75 12.83 -6.25 7.59
CA ALA A 75 11.69 -5.45 8.01
C ALA A 75 10.39 -5.88 7.32
N GLN A 76 10.41 -6.83 6.38
CA GLN A 76 9.19 -7.28 5.70
C GLN A 76 8.53 -8.45 6.47
N GLU A 77 7.21 -8.58 6.37
CA GLU A 77 6.49 -9.69 7.01
C GLU A 77 6.80 -11.06 6.34
N THR A 78 7.19 -11.05 5.06
CA THR A 78 7.43 -12.26 4.27
C THR A 78 8.89 -12.71 4.32
N ALA A 79 9.14 -13.81 5.01
CA ALA A 79 10.51 -14.29 5.23
C ALA A 79 11.11 -15.04 4.03
N SER A 80 10.34 -15.69 3.15
CA SER A 80 10.93 -16.55 2.10
C SER A 80 11.50 -15.76 0.93
N ASP A 81 10.73 -14.81 0.38
CA ASP A 81 11.05 -14.10 -0.86
C ASP A 81 10.85 -12.58 -0.72
N PRO A 82 11.56 -11.92 0.21
CA PRO A 82 11.40 -10.50 0.44
C PRO A 82 11.86 -9.68 -0.78
N HIS A 83 11.20 -8.56 -1.01
CA HIS A 83 11.66 -7.55 -1.95
C HIS A 83 13.04 -7.03 -1.55
N LEU A 84 13.91 -6.77 -2.52
CA LEU A 84 15.28 -6.30 -2.33
C LEU A 84 15.46 -4.84 -2.70
N ALA A 85 14.56 -4.33 -3.54
CA ALA A 85 14.49 -2.93 -3.89
C ALA A 85 13.05 -2.58 -4.24
N TYR A 86 12.73 -1.28 -4.21
CA TYR A 86 11.46 -0.74 -4.67
C TYR A 86 11.68 0.28 -5.78
N PHE A 87 10.81 0.28 -6.77
CA PHE A 87 10.75 1.28 -7.84
C PHE A 87 9.29 1.65 -8.12
N ASP A 88 9.09 2.79 -8.78
CA ASP A 88 7.76 3.31 -9.07
C ASP A 88 7.04 2.40 -10.08
N THR A 89 5.80 2.02 -9.79
CA THR A 89 4.97 1.18 -10.66
C THR A 89 3.73 1.95 -11.10
N ALA A 90 3.46 1.96 -12.41
CA ALA A 90 2.23 2.53 -12.95
C ALA A 90 1.07 1.55 -12.73
N LEU A 91 -0.01 2.03 -12.15
CA LEU A 91 -1.26 1.31 -11.89
C LEU A 91 -2.44 2.14 -12.36
N SER A 92 -3.59 1.49 -12.54
CA SER A 92 -4.85 2.16 -12.89
C SER A 92 -5.82 2.11 -11.72
N CYS A 93 -6.43 3.24 -11.37
CA CYS A 93 -7.35 3.32 -10.24
C CYS A 93 -8.70 2.69 -10.58
N SER A 94 -9.16 1.72 -9.79
CA SER A 94 -10.46 1.07 -10.05
C SER A 94 -11.68 1.97 -9.84
N THR A 95 -11.55 3.04 -9.05
CA THR A 95 -12.62 4.02 -8.80
C THR A 95 -12.71 5.08 -9.89
N CYS A 96 -11.64 5.86 -10.13
CA CYS A 96 -11.67 6.98 -11.07
C CYS A 96 -11.09 6.68 -12.46
N GLN A 97 -10.60 5.46 -12.68
CA GLN A 97 -9.99 4.99 -13.94
C GLN A 97 -8.77 5.79 -14.42
N SER A 98 -8.24 6.66 -13.55
CA SER A 98 -7.02 7.43 -13.84
C SER A 98 -5.78 6.60 -13.50
N ASP A 99 -4.75 6.74 -14.33
CA ASP A 99 -3.43 6.16 -14.05
C ASP A 99 -2.78 6.89 -12.86
N PHE A 100 -2.08 6.13 -12.03
CA PHE A 100 -1.31 6.66 -10.91
C PHE A 100 -0.05 5.83 -10.67
N GLN A 101 0.87 6.38 -9.89
CA GLN A 101 2.10 5.69 -9.51
C GLN A 101 2.01 5.16 -8.09
N PHE A 102 2.22 3.85 -7.92
CA PHE A 102 2.60 3.29 -6.64
C PHE A 102 4.09 3.54 -6.42
N LYS A 103 4.37 4.61 -5.66
CA LYS A 103 5.73 5.13 -5.49
C LYS A 103 6.58 4.18 -4.66
N LYS A 104 7.87 4.14 -4.96
CA LYS A 104 8.85 3.32 -4.23
C LYS A 104 8.91 3.65 -2.73
N GLU A 105 8.79 4.93 -2.35
CA GLU A 105 8.74 5.33 -0.94
C GLU A 105 7.45 4.84 -0.27
N GLU A 106 6.34 4.80 -1.01
CA GLU A 106 5.07 4.26 -0.51
C GLU A 106 5.18 2.74 -0.31
N LYS A 107 5.76 2.00 -1.26
CA LYS A 107 6.07 0.57 -1.13
C LYS A 107 6.91 0.28 0.11
N GLN A 108 7.97 1.05 0.33
CA GLN A 108 8.81 0.89 1.52
C GLN A 108 8.00 1.08 2.81
N ALA A 109 7.19 2.13 2.91
CA ALA A 109 6.33 2.33 4.07
C ALA A 109 5.33 1.17 4.25
N TRP A 110 4.71 0.71 3.17
CA TRP A 110 3.75 -0.40 3.18
C TRP A 110 4.34 -1.69 3.73
N TYR A 111 5.46 -2.13 3.17
CA TYR A 111 5.99 -3.45 3.46
C TYR A 111 6.89 -3.46 4.70
N GLU A 112 7.63 -2.38 4.97
CA GLU A 112 8.58 -2.34 6.08
C GLU A 112 8.01 -1.71 7.35
N SER A 113 7.13 -0.71 7.23
CA SER A 113 6.57 -0.01 8.40
C SER A 113 5.18 -0.52 8.76
N TYR A 114 4.27 -0.59 7.78
CA TYR A 114 2.89 -1.04 8.01
C TYR A 114 2.76 -2.56 8.00
N LYS A 115 3.82 -3.28 7.64
CA LYS A 115 3.86 -4.75 7.57
C LYS A 115 2.73 -5.31 6.72
N LEU A 116 2.43 -4.66 5.61
CA LEU A 116 1.51 -5.24 4.63
C LEU A 116 2.21 -6.41 3.91
N PRO A 117 1.47 -7.43 3.46
CA PRO A 117 2.03 -8.50 2.64
C PRO A 117 2.73 -7.92 1.40
N ILE A 118 3.87 -8.49 1.01
CA ILE A 118 4.70 -7.95 -0.07
C ILE A 118 3.99 -7.90 -1.44
N HIS A 119 2.97 -8.72 -1.64
CA HIS A 119 2.13 -8.75 -2.85
C HIS A 119 0.94 -7.79 -2.79
N ALA A 120 0.80 -7.01 -1.71
CA ALA A 120 -0.27 -6.04 -1.58
C ALA A 120 0.01 -4.81 -2.45
N GLU A 121 -0.96 -4.47 -3.31
CA GLU A 121 -0.91 -3.28 -4.16
C GLU A 121 -2.16 -2.41 -3.94
N PRO A 122 -2.05 -1.08 -4.09
CA PRO A 122 -3.22 -0.21 -4.03
C PRO A 122 -4.10 -0.42 -5.27
N ASN A 123 -5.37 -0.78 -5.06
CA ASN A 123 -6.37 -0.83 -6.14
C ASN A 123 -6.86 0.57 -6.57
N ASN A 124 -6.59 1.59 -5.75
CA ASN A 124 -7.10 2.94 -5.91
C ASN A 124 -5.98 3.96 -5.75
N CYS A 125 -6.06 5.07 -6.49
CA CYS A 125 -5.14 6.19 -6.32
C CYS A 125 -5.24 6.78 -4.90
N LEU A 126 -4.27 7.60 -4.50
CA LEU A 126 -4.21 8.17 -3.16
C LEU A 126 -5.48 8.97 -2.81
N ASP A 127 -5.99 9.75 -3.75
CA ASP A 127 -7.17 10.60 -3.51
C ASP A 127 -8.44 9.76 -3.33
N CYS A 128 -8.65 8.76 -4.19
CA CYS A 128 -9.77 7.82 -4.01
C CYS A 128 -9.64 7.02 -2.70
N ARG A 129 -8.43 6.58 -2.30
CA ARG A 129 -8.23 5.90 -1.01
C ARG A 129 -8.56 6.81 0.18
N ARG A 130 -8.23 8.11 0.08
CA ARG A 130 -8.58 9.11 1.11
C ARG A 130 -10.09 9.30 1.20
N ALA A 131 -10.76 9.48 0.06
CA ALA A 131 -12.22 9.62 0.01
C ALA A 131 -12.93 8.38 0.60
N ILE A 132 -12.50 7.17 0.22
CA ILE A 132 -13.06 5.92 0.77
C ILE A 132 -12.83 5.81 2.28
N ARG A 133 -11.66 6.23 2.79
CA ARG A 133 -11.41 6.23 4.24
C ARG A 133 -12.29 7.25 4.97
N GLN A 134 -12.41 8.45 4.43
CA GLN A 134 -13.28 9.50 4.97
C GLN A 134 -14.74 9.03 5.03
N GLU A 135 -15.25 8.47 3.93
CA GLU A 135 -16.62 7.94 3.89
C GLU A 135 -16.85 6.84 4.94
N LYS A 136 -15.85 5.96 5.17
CA LYS A 136 -15.94 4.93 6.21
C LYS A 136 -15.92 5.52 7.62
N GLU A 137 -15.11 6.54 7.86
CA GLU A 137 -15.05 7.25 9.14
C GLU A 137 -16.37 7.97 9.41
N GLU A 138 -16.91 8.69 8.42
CA GLU A 138 -18.20 9.36 8.50
C GLU A 138 -19.35 8.35 8.74
N ASN A 139 -19.36 7.22 8.03
CA ASN A 139 -20.34 6.14 8.27
C ASN A 139 -20.26 5.57 9.68
N LYS A 140 -19.05 5.41 10.21
CA LYS A 140 -18.84 4.97 11.59
C LYS A 140 -19.39 6.02 12.56
N THR A 141 -19.08 7.30 12.37
CA THR A 141 -19.60 8.41 13.17
C THR A 141 -21.13 8.46 13.15
N VAL A 142 -21.76 8.39 11.97
CA VAL A 142 -23.22 8.35 11.84
C VAL A 142 -23.81 7.17 12.62
N SER A 143 -23.21 5.99 12.49
CA SER A 143 -23.66 4.78 13.17
C SER A 143 -23.53 4.88 14.70
N GLU A 144 -22.45 5.50 15.18
CA GLU A 144 -22.21 5.73 16.61
C GLU A 144 -23.20 6.73 17.20
N ILE A 145 -23.43 7.86 16.51
CA ILE A 145 -24.39 8.89 16.91
C ILE A 145 -25.81 8.30 16.97
N LEU A 146 -26.23 7.57 15.94
CA LEU A 146 -27.60 7.04 15.87
C LEU A 146 -27.84 5.80 16.74
N LYS A 147 -26.81 5.25 17.39
CA LYS A 147 -26.88 3.99 18.15
C LYS A 147 -27.90 4.02 19.29
N ASN A 148 -28.02 5.14 19.98
CA ASN A 148 -28.87 5.28 21.18
C ASN A 148 -30.28 5.83 20.85
N GLY A 149 -30.59 6.01 19.57
CA GLY A 149 -31.86 6.53 19.10
C GLY A 149 -31.94 8.06 19.08
N GLU A 150 -32.77 8.58 18.17
CA GLU A 150 -32.85 10.01 17.82
C GLU A 150 -33.25 10.91 19.00
N SER A 151 -34.01 10.39 19.96
CA SER A 151 -34.45 11.15 21.13
C SER A 151 -33.31 11.54 22.07
N GLN A 152 -32.19 10.83 22.03
CA GLN A 152 -31.05 11.02 22.92
C GLN A 152 -29.92 11.86 22.32
N LEU A 153 -30.06 12.28 21.05
CA LEU A 153 -29.03 13.05 20.37
C LEU A 153 -28.79 14.38 21.10
N SER A 154 -27.57 14.91 21.12
CA SER A 154 -27.27 16.29 21.49
C SER A 154 -27.46 17.24 20.30
N GLU A 155 -27.37 18.56 20.51
CA GLU A 155 -27.37 19.53 19.41
C GLU A 155 -26.12 19.38 18.52
N GLU A 156 -24.94 19.20 19.13
CA GLU A 156 -23.67 18.97 18.42
C GLU A 156 -23.70 17.70 17.55
N GLU A 157 -24.34 16.64 18.04
CA GLU A 157 -24.54 15.41 17.28
C GLU A 157 -25.48 15.62 16.08
N LEU A 158 -26.54 16.42 16.24
CA LEU A 158 -27.44 16.79 15.14
C LEU A 158 -26.72 17.62 14.08
N GLU A 159 -25.92 18.62 14.49
CA GLU A 159 -25.11 19.43 13.58
C GLU A 159 -24.10 18.57 12.81
N THR A 160 -23.45 17.63 13.50
CA THR A 160 -22.51 16.68 12.88
C THR A 160 -23.21 15.82 11.83
N LEU A 161 -24.39 15.26 12.14
CA LEU A 161 -25.18 14.49 11.18
C LEU A 161 -25.59 15.32 9.96
N ILE A 162 -26.05 16.56 10.18
CA ILE A 162 -26.44 17.47 9.09
C ILE A 162 -25.25 17.73 8.17
N SER A 163 -24.08 18.03 8.74
CA SER A 163 -22.84 18.27 7.98
C SER A 163 -22.44 17.06 7.12
N ILE A 164 -22.45 15.86 7.70
CA ILE A 164 -22.11 14.62 6.97
C ILE A 164 -23.13 14.35 5.85
N TYR A 165 -24.44 14.41 6.14
CA TYR A 165 -25.46 14.16 5.12
C TYR A 165 -25.47 15.22 4.02
N HIS A 166 -25.06 16.46 4.31
CA HIS A 166 -24.84 17.47 3.30
C HIS A 166 -23.65 17.11 2.40
N ALA A 167 -22.53 16.67 2.97
CA ALA A 167 -21.36 16.22 2.21
C ALA A 167 -21.66 15.00 1.30
N TRP A 168 -22.59 14.14 1.71
CA TRP A 168 -23.04 12.96 0.94
C TRP A 168 -24.16 13.25 -0.07
N ASP A 169 -24.58 14.51 -0.23
CA ASP A 169 -25.69 14.90 -1.09
C ASP A 169 -27.00 14.13 -0.76
N LYS A 170 -27.37 14.09 0.52
CA LYS A 170 -28.61 13.48 1.06
C LYS A 170 -29.58 14.54 1.58
N PRO A 171 -30.20 15.35 0.72
CA PRO A 171 -30.99 16.51 1.12
C PRO A 171 -32.22 16.14 1.97
N GLU A 172 -32.78 14.95 1.81
CA GLU A 172 -33.88 14.45 2.63
C GLU A 172 -33.46 14.23 4.10
N LYS A 173 -32.25 13.72 4.33
CA LYS A 173 -31.71 13.51 5.69
C LYS A 173 -31.31 14.83 6.33
N VAL A 174 -30.72 15.74 5.56
CA VAL A 174 -30.41 17.11 6.01
C VAL A 174 -31.68 17.79 6.54
N LYS A 175 -32.74 17.86 5.73
CA LYS A 175 -34.01 18.48 6.14
C LYS A 175 -34.63 17.83 7.38
N TYR A 176 -34.51 16.51 7.48
CA TYR A 176 -35.02 15.76 8.62
C TYR A 176 -34.34 16.17 9.93
N PHE A 177 -33.01 16.11 9.99
CA PHE A 177 -32.27 16.45 11.22
C PHE A 177 -32.30 17.95 11.53
N GLU A 178 -32.31 18.83 10.52
CA GLU A 178 -32.56 20.27 10.73
C GLU A 178 -33.90 20.53 11.42
N SER A 179 -34.95 19.78 11.06
CA SER A 179 -36.27 19.96 11.68
C SER A 179 -36.28 19.56 13.16
N ILE A 180 -35.48 18.57 13.55
CA ILE A 180 -35.31 18.15 14.95
C ILE A 180 -34.54 19.23 15.71
N LEU A 181 -33.42 19.70 15.16
CA LEU A 181 -32.60 20.74 15.78
C LEU A 181 -33.41 22.02 16.03
N ARG A 182 -34.14 22.50 15.02
CA ARG A 182 -35.00 23.69 15.16
C ARG A 182 -36.10 23.54 16.21
N LYS A 183 -36.61 22.33 16.42
CA LYS A 183 -37.62 22.07 17.46
C LYS A 183 -37.04 22.15 18.86
N ARG A 184 -35.78 21.75 19.05
CA ARG A 184 -35.10 21.78 20.36
C ARG A 184 -34.69 23.19 20.76
N ILE A 185 -34.11 23.95 19.84
CA ILE A 185 -33.77 25.36 20.07
C ILE A 185 -35.02 26.15 20.51
N LYS A 186 -36.17 25.92 19.87
CA LYS A 186 -37.45 26.56 20.24
C LYS A 186 -38.05 26.12 21.58
N GLN A 187 -37.57 25.04 22.18
CA GLN A 187 -38.05 24.56 23.48
C GLN A 187 -37.19 25.08 24.64
N GLU A 188 -36.01 25.64 24.35
CA GLU A 188 -35.10 26.21 25.33
C GLU A 188 -35.21 27.75 25.45
N ASP A 189 -35.84 28.41 24.46
CA ASP A 189 -36.30 29.81 24.49
C ASP A 189 -37.67 29.99 25.18
#